data_AF-A0A9J7DQZ2-F1
#
_entry.id   AF-A0A9J7DQZ2-F1
#
_cell.length_a   1.000
_cell.length_b   1.000
_cell.length_c   1.000
_cell.angle_alpha   90.00
_cell.angle_beta   90.00
_cell.angle_gamma   90.00
#
_symmetry.space_group_name_H-M   'P 1'
#
loop_
_entity.id
_entity.type
_entity.pdbx_description
1 polymer ?
#
loop_
_entity_poly.entity_id
_entity_poly.type
_entity_poly.pdbx_seq_one_letter_code
_entity_poly.pdbx_strand_id
1 'polypeptide(L)'
;MRKESMFHRGVTFFFKKNLFLTNSLTSGVCMALGDLVQQEFEFQTKVLPQRYDWARAARMFTVGTAMGPLHHFYYDYLDRWLPKVNIKTVFLKIGCDQAFASPVTLITFFYGMGFLEQKSLGESTAEIKKKLLYAYMGDCMYWPPVQFINFYFLPTHYRVVYINVATMIFNIFLSFMKHYDQKTH
;
A
#
# COMPACT_ATOMS: atom_id res chain seq x y z
N MET A 1 -2.63 -40.60 -13.90
CA MET A 1 -2.38 -39.79 -12.69
C MET A 1 -1.02 -39.10 -12.84
N ARG A 2 -0.99 -37.80 -13.15
CA ARG A 2 0.24 -37.04 -13.41
C ARG A 2 0.79 -36.54 -12.07
N LYS A 3 1.99 -36.98 -11.67
CA LYS A 3 2.69 -36.48 -10.47
C LYS A 3 2.93 -34.97 -10.62
N GLU A 4 2.18 -34.15 -9.89
CA GLU A 4 2.48 -32.72 -9.81
C GLU A 4 3.83 -32.51 -9.12
N SER A 5 4.69 -31.69 -9.74
CA SER A 5 6.02 -31.34 -9.23
C SER A 5 5.94 -30.71 -7.83
N MET A 6 6.89 -31.02 -6.93
CA MET A 6 6.97 -30.40 -5.61
C MET A 6 6.99 -28.87 -5.66
N PHE A 7 7.52 -28.30 -6.75
CA PHE A 7 7.46 -26.86 -7.02
C PHE A 7 6.03 -26.35 -7.19
N HIS A 8 5.20 -27.10 -7.93
CA HIS A 8 3.77 -26.78 -8.10
C HIS A 8 3.00 -26.92 -6.80
N ARG A 9 3.32 -27.93 -5.97
CA ARG A 9 2.75 -28.07 -4.62
C ARG A 9 3.19 -26.96 -3.67
N GLY A 10 4.45 -26.55 -3.70
CA GLY A 10 4.96 -25.42 -2.91
C GLY A 10 4.29 -24.11 -3.31
N VAL A 11 4.24 -23.81 -4.60
CA VAL A 11 3.55 -22.64 -5.14
C VAL A 11 2.05 -22.70 -4.78
N THR A 12 1.37 -23.82 -4.98
CA THR A 12 -0.07 -23.92 -4.67
C THR A 12 -0.34 -23.84 -3.16
N PHE A 13 0.54 -24.36 -2.30
CA PHE A 13 0.44 -24.25 -0.85
C PHE A 13 0.60 -22.81 -0.34
N PHE A 14 1.63 -22.09 -0.83
CA PHE A 14 1.85 -20.68 -0.52
C PHE A 14 0.72 -19.78 -1.08
N PHE A 15 0.27 -20.04 -2.31
CA PHE A 15 -0.71 -19.19 -3.00
C PHE A 15 -2.19 -19.53 -2.71
N LYS A 16 -2.55 -20.71 -2.19
CA LYS A 16 -3.98 -21.05 -1.91
C LYS A 16 -4.33 -21.16 -0.43
N LYS A 17 -3.41 -21.60 0.44
CA LYS A 17 -3.74 -21.83 1.86
C LYS A 17 -3.33 -20.67 2.78
N ASN A 18 -2.28 -19.92 2.41
CA ASN A 18 -1.73 -18.81 3.17
C ASN A 18 -1.70 -17.49 2.37
N LEU A 19 -2.57 -17.35 1.36
CA LEU A 19 -2.60 -16.16 0.48
C LEU A 19 -2.79 -14.88 1.30
N PHE A 20 -3.64 -14.93 2.32
CA PHE A 20 -3.83 -13.85 3.30
C PHE A 20 -2.52 -13.45 3.98
N LEU A 21 -1.81 -14.41 4.59
CA LEU A 21 -0.57 -14.14 5.32
C LEU A 21 0.53 -13.64 4.37
N THR A 22 0.61 -14.23 3.18
CA THR A 22 1.60 -13.87 2.16
C THR A 22 1.36 -12.46 1.65
N ASN A 23 0.10 -12.08 1.38
CA ASN A 23 -0.25 -10.73 0.95
C ASN A 23 0.03 -9.69 2.03
N SER A 24 -0.32 -9.99 3.29
CA SER A 24 -0.03 -9.13 4.43
C SER A 24 1.46 -8.91 4.62
N LEU A 25 2.26 -9.99 4.68
CA LEU A 25 3.71 -9.87 4.83
C LEU A 25 4.35 -9.15 3.64
N THR A 26 3.91 -9.45 2.41
CA THR A 26 4.43 -8.78 1.20
C THR A 26 4.12 -7.28 1.24
N SER A 27 2.92 -6.89 1.67
CA SER A 27 2.54 -5.49 1.86
C SER A 27 3.46 -4.79 2.88
N GLY A 28 3.69 -5.43 4.04
CA GLY A 28 4.63 -4.93 5.05
C GLY A 28 6.04 -4.74 4.50
N VAL A 29 6.59 -5.75 3.82
CA VAL A 29 7.93 -5.65 3.20
C VAL A 29 7.97 -4.52 2.18
N CYS A 30 6.97 -4.39 1.31
CA CYS A 30 6.91 -3.33 0.31
C CYS A 30 6.85 -1.94 0.94
N MET A 31 6.11 -1.77 2.04
CA MET A 31 6.07 -0.49 2.75
C MET A 31 7.40 -0.15 3.40
N ALA A 32 8.06 -1.13 4.05
CA ALA A 32 9.38 -0.93 4.63
C ALA A 32 10.44 -0.59 3.57
N LEU A 33 10.44 -1.28 2.43
CA LEU A 33 11.36 -0.99 1.33
C LEU A 33 11.13 0.40 0.74
N GLY A 34 9.86 0.79 0.52
CA GLY A 34 9.53 2.14 0.06
C GLY A 34 10.00 3.22 1.04
N ASP A 35 9.87 2.93 2.34
CA ASP A 35 10.39 3.81 3.39
C ASP A 35 11.92 3.92 3.37
N LEU A 36 12.66 2.81 3.22
CA LEU A 36 14.13 2.84 3.13
C LEU A 36 14.61 3.65 1.92
N VAL A 37 13.92 3.54 0.78
CA VAL A 37 14.22 4.36 -0.40
C VAL A 37 13.93 5.84 -0.13
N GLN A 38 12.83 6.15 0.55
CA GLN A 38 12.52 7.52 0.93
C GLN A 38 13.55 8.10 1.91
N GLN A 39 13.99 7.30 2.90
CA GLN A 39 15.05 7.69 3.82
C GLN A 39 16.39 7.91 3.12
N GLU A 40 16.70 7.14 2.07
CA GLU A 40 17.88 7.40 1.23
C GLU A 40 17.79 8.77 0.57
N PHE A 41 16.64 9.14 -0.01
CA PHE A 41 16.44 10.49 -0.56
C PHE A 41 16.59 11.57 0.51
N GLU A 42 16.04 11.37 1.70
CA GLU A 42 16.15 12.31 2.82
C GLU A 42 17.59 12.46 3.31
N PHE A 43 18.37 11.39 3.32
CA PHE A 43 19.79 11.41 3.66
C PHE A 43 20.62 12.17 2.60
N GLN A 44 20.43 11.86 1.32
CA GLN A 44 21.14 12.52 0.21
C GLN A 44 20.80 14.02 0.12
N THR A 45 19.57 14.40 0.46
CA THR A 45 19.12 15.81 0.52
C THR A 45 19.43 16.50 1.85
N LYS A 46 20.11 15.82 2.77
CA LYS A 46 20.51 16.32 4.11
C LYS A 46 19.35 16.74 5.00
N VAL A 47 18.16 16.15 4.78
CA VAL A 47 17.00 16.30 5.67
C VAL A 47 17.20 15.45 6.92
N LEU A 48 17.67 14.20 6.77
CA LEU A 48 18.00 13.33 7.89
C LEU A 48 19.50 13.36 8.21
N PRO A 49 19.88 13.41 9.51
CA PRO A 49 21.29 13.34 9.92
C PRO A 49 21.87 11.93 9.82
N GLN A 50 21.02 10.90 9.90
CA GLN A 50 21.40 9.50 9.78
C GLN A 50 20.75 8.88 8.55
N ARG A 51 21.43 7.90 7.95
CA ARG A 51 20.99 7.27 6.70
C ARG A 51 19.70 6.45 6.86
N TYR A 52 19.60 5.67 7.93
CA TYR A 52 18.45 4.79 8.18
C TYR A 52 17.99 4.84 9.64
N ASP A 53 16.75 5.25 9.85
CA ASP A 53 15.92 4.98 11.02
C ASP A 53 15.20 3.64 10.82
N TRP A 54 15.78 2.60 11.42
CA TRP A 54 15.22 1.25 11.40
C TRP A 54 13.92 1.13 12.20
N ALA A 55 13.70 1.98 13.21
CA ALA A 55 12.45 1.99 13.96
C ALA A 55 11.31 2.51 13.09
N ARG A 56 11.54 3.58 12.30
CA ARG A 56 10.59 4.05 11.26
C ARG A 56 10.26 2.95 10.26
N ALA A 57 11.28 2.26 9.71
CA ALA A 57 11.08 1.16 8.77
C ALA A 57 10.26 0.00 9.39
N ALA A 58 10.50 -0.33 10.66
CA ALA A 58 9.75 -1.37 11.38
C ALA A 58 8.28 -0.97 11.63
N ARG A 59 8.01 0.31 11.90
CA ARG A 59 6.63 0.82 12.01
C ARG A 59 5.91 0.74 10.67
N MET A 60 6.57 1.16 9.59
CA MET A 60 6.05 1.05 8.22
C MET A 60 5.75 -0.41 7.83
N PHE A 61 6.65 -1.34 8.17
CA PHE A 61 6.42 -2.77 8.01
C PHE A 61 5.17 -3.25 8.76
N THR A 62 5.05 -2.84 10.03
CA THR A 62 3.95 -3.25 10.91
C THR A 62 2.61 -2.76 10.38
N VAL A 63 2.52 -1.48 9.99
CA VAL A 63 1.30 -0.90 9.40
C VAL A 63 0.96 -1.59 8.08
N GLY A 64 1.94 -1.77 7.18
CA GLY A 64 1.70 -2.44 5.90
C GLY A 64 1.21 -3.88 6.05
N THR A 65 1.74 -4.60 7.04
CA THR A 65 1.29 -5.96 7.37
C THR A 65 -0.14 -5.96 7.92
N ALA A 66 -0.48 -4.99 8.77
CA ALA A 66 -1.83 -4.85 9.32
C ALA A 66 -2.88 -4.40 8.29
N MET A 67 -2.46 -3.75 7.19
CA MET A 67 -3.35 -3.29 6.11
C MET A 67 -3.69 -4.39 5.10
N GLY A 68 -2.82 -5.39 4.91
CA GLY A 68 -3.09 -6.52 4.00
C GLY A 68 -4.44 -7.23 4.23
N PRO A 69 -4.83 -7.55 5.49
CA PRO A 69 -6.14 -8.08 5.82
C PRO A 69 -7.30 -7.17 5.41
N LEU A 70 -7.16 -5.86 5.66
CA LEU A 70 -8.17 -4.85 5.33
C LEU A 70 -8.43 -4.83 3.82
N HIS A 71 -7.38 -4.82 3.01
CA HIS A 71 -7.51 -4.88 1.56
C HIS A 71 -8.10 -6.20 1.08
N HIS A 72 -7.71 -7.34 1.68
CA HIS A 72 -8.25 -8.64 1.31
C HIS A 72 -9.77 -8.70 1.47
N PHE A 73 -10.28 -8.33 2.66
CA PHE A 73 -11.72 -8.35 2.91
C PHE A 73 -12.48 -7.33 2.07
N TYR A 74 -11.87 -6.16 1.82
CA TYR A 74 -12.47 -5.15 0.96
C TYR A 74 -12.68 -5.67 -0.47
N TYR A 75 -11.64 -6.23 -1.10
CA TYR A 75 -11.73 -6.74 -2.47
C TYR A 75 -12.66 -7.95 -2.58
N ASP A 76 -12.64 -8.86 -1.59
CA ASP A 76 -13.58 -9.97 -1.51
C ASP A 76 -15.04 -9.50 -1.45
N TYR A 77 -15.33 -8.46 -0.67
CA TYR A 77 -16.66 -7.85 -0.59
C TYR A 77 -17.04 -7.16 -1.91
N LEU A 78 -16.12 -6.39 -2.49
CA LEU A 78 -16.33 -5.65 -3.73
C LEU A 78 -16.63 -6.60 -4.90
N ASP A 79 -15.94 -7.73 -4.98
CA ASP A 79 -16.15 -8.74 -6.02
C ASP A 79 -17.48 -9.48 -5.86
N ARG A 80 -17.94 -9.70 -4.63
CA ARG A 80 -19.29 -10.25 -4.37
C ARG A 80 -20.40 -9.28 -4.76
N TRP A 81 -20.20 -7.99 -4.51
CA TRP A 81 -21.17 -6.95 -4.85
C TRP A 81 -21.19 -6.63 -6.35
N LEU A 82 -20.02 -6.69 -7.01
CA LEU A 82 -19.83 -6.39 -8.43
C LEU A 82 -19.17 -7.58 -9.19
N PRO A 83 -19.89 -8.69 -9.39
CA PRO A 83 -19.31 -9.92 -9.94
C PRO A 83 -19.13 -9.89 -11.47
N LYS A 84 -19.76 -8.94 -12.18
CA LYS A 84 -19.73 -8.89 -13.65
C LYS A 84 -18.40 -8.33 -14.15
N VAL A 85 -17.80 -8.98 -15.14
CA VAL A 85 -16.56 -8.51 -15.78
C VAL A 85 -16.92 -7.71 -17.04
N ASN A 86 -17.21 -6.42 -16.87
CA ASN A 86 -17.45 -5.50 -17.99
C ASN A 86 -16.92 -4.09 -17.65
N ILE A 87 -16.80 -3.24 -18.68
CA ILE A 87 -16.24 -1.87 -18.54
C ILE A 87 -17.01 -1.05 -17.49
N LYS A 88 -18.34 -1.14 -17.46
CA LYS A 88 -19.16 -0.40 -16.48
C LYS A 88 -18.81 -0.82 -15.05
N THR A 89 -18.64 -2.12 -14.82
CA THR A 89 -18.24 -2.65 -13.52
C THR A 89 -16.81 -2.24 -13.15
N VAL A 90 -15.87 -2.19 -14.11
CA VAL A 90 -14.51 -1.71 -13.87
C VAL A 90 -14.52 -0.25 -13.38
N PHE A 91 -15.27 0.63 -14.06
CA PHE A 91 -15.40 2.03 -13.64
C PHE A 91 -16.07 2.18 -12.26
N LEU A 92 -17.09 1.37 -11.97
CA LEU A 92 -17.72 1.34 -10.64
C LEU A 92 -16.74 0.91 -9.55
N LYS A 93 -15.94 -0.13 -9.79
CA LYS A 93 -14.91 -0.60 -8.85
C LYS A 93 -13.87 0.49 -8.58
N ILE A 94 -13.34 1.13 -9.63
CA ILE A 94 -12.40 2.26 -9.48
C ILE A 94 -13.05 3.39 -8.69
N GLY A 95 -14.31 3.75 -9.00
CA GLY A 95 -15.04 4.77 -8.26
C GLY A 95 -15.20 4.43 -6.77
N CYS A 96 -15.49 3.18 -6.44
CA CYS A 96 -15.60 2.71 -5.05
C CYS A 96 -14.26 2.66 -4.33
N ASP A 97 -13.19 2.22 -5.00
CA ASP A 97 -11.83 2.23 -4.45
C ASP A 97 -11.44 3.65 -4.06
N GLN A 98 -11.68 4.61 -4.96
CA GLN A 98 -11.30 5.99 -4.75
C GLN A 98 -12.21 6.69 -3.72
N ALA A 99 -13.53 6.50 -3.77
CA ALA A 99 -14.45 7.16 -2.85
C ALA A 99 -14.44 6.59 -1.43
N PHE A 100 -14.12 5.31 -1.24
CA PHE A 100 -14.24 4.64 0.06
C PHE A 100 -12.95 3.97 0.51
N ALA A 101 -12.36 3.10 -0.32
CA ALA A 101 -11.20 2.31 0.11
C ALA A 101 -9.99 3.20 0.37
N SER A 102 -9.75 4.18 -0.48
CA SER A 102 -8.55 5.02 -0.44
C SER A 102 -8.56 5.95 0.78
N PRO A 103 -9.65 6.68 1.10
CA PRO A 103 -9.75 7.45 2.34
C PRO A 103 -9.59 6.58 3.58
N VAL A 104 -10.25 5.42 3.63
CA VAL A 104 -10.14 4.49 4.77
C VAL A 104 -8.70 3.99 4.92
N THR A 105 -8.07 3.57 3.83
CA THR A 105 -6.67 3.11 3.77
C THR A 105 -5.72 4.18 4.30
N LEU A 106 -5.87 5.43 3.84
CA LEU A 106 -5.02 6.54 4.29
C LEU A 106 -5.24 6.88 5.76
N ILE A 107 -6.50 6.95 6.21
CA ILE A 107 -6.82 7.21 7.62
C ILE A 107 -6.25 6.12 8.52
N THR A 108 -6.43 4.85 8.15
CA THR A 108 -5.85 3.70 8.87
C THR A 108 -4.33 3.77 8.89
N PHE A 109 -3.70 4.12 7.76
CA PHE A 109 -2.24 4.31 7.69
C PHE A 109 -1.77 5.40 8.66
N PHE A 110 -2.36 6.60 8.61
CA PHE A 110 -1.93 7.72 9.45
C PHE A 110 -2.16 7.47 10.95
N TYR A 111 -3.33 6.93 11.33
CA TYR A 111 -3.57 6.57 12.73
C TYR A 111 -2.70 5.41 13.20
N GLY A 112 -2.51 4.39 12.35
CA GLY A 112 -1.63 3.26 12.66
C GLY A 112 -0.19 3.70 12.89
N MET A 113 0.33 4.57 12.02
CA MET A 113 1.64 5.16 12.21
C MET A 113 1.69 6.06 13.45
N GLY A 114 0.70 6.94 13.66
CA GLY A 114 0.65 7.80 14.84
C GLY A 114 0.67 7.01 16.16
N PHE A 115 -0.08 5.92 16.23
CA PHE A 115 -0.08 5.00 17.38
C PHE A 115 1.30 4.39 17.62
N LEU A 116 1.97 3.88 16.58
CA LEU A 116 3.31 3.29 16.69
C LEU A 116 4.42 4.31 16.94
N GLU A 117 4.20 5.57 16.56
CA GLU A 117 5.03 6.73 16.89
C GLU A 117 4.74 7.27 18.31
N GLN A 118 3.84 6.63 19.07
CA GLN A 118 3.44 7.03 20.42
C GLN A 118 2.79 8.43 20.49
N LYS A 119 2.16 8.88 19.40
CA LYS A 119 1.39 10.13 19.38
C LYS A 119 0.04 9.94 20.05
N SER A 120 -0.45 10.99 20.71
CA SER A 120 -1.83 11.04 21.18
C SER A 120 -2.82 11.03 20.00
N LEU A 121 -4.08 10.68 20.29
CA LEU A 121 -5.16 10.74 19.30
C LEU A 121 -5.38 12.18 18.78
N GLY A 122 -5.20 13.19 19.64
CA GLY A 122 -5.29 14.59 19.25
C GLY A 122 -4.24 14.99 18.23
N GLU A 123 -2.97 14.64 18.49
CA GLU A 123 -1.85 14.89 17.57
C GLU A 123 -2.03 14.15 16.25
N SER A 124 -2.40 12.87 16.30
CA SER A 124 -2.64 12.07 15.09
C SER A 124 -3.78 12.66 14.24
N THR A 125 -4.86 13.11 14.88
CA THR A 125 -5.99 13.74 14.19
C THR A 125 -5.61 15.09 13.57
N ALA A 126 -4.79 15.88 14.26
CA ALA A 126 -4.27 17.14 13.71
C ALA A 126 -3.37 16.90 12.49
N GLU A 127 -2.50 15.89 12.55
CA GLU A 127 -1.66 15.48 11.42
C GLU A 127 -2.50 15.03 10.21
N ILE A 128 -3.53 14.20 10.45
CA ILE A 128 -4.46 13.76 9.40
C ILE A 128 -5.16 14.95 8.76
N LYS A 129 -5.71 15.88 9.55
CA LYS A 129 -6.39 17.08 9.01
C LYS A 129 -5.49 17.90 8.09
N LYS A 130 -4.19 17.97 8.38
CA LYS A 130 -3.21 18.69 7.58
C LYS A 130 -2.82 17.94 6.30
N LYS A 131 -2.67 16.63 6.38
CA LYS A 131 -2.01 15.83 5.33
C LYS A 131 -2.95 15.00 4.47
N LEU A 132 -4.11 14.60 5.01
CA LEU A 132 -5.01 13.64 4.36
C LEU A 132 -5.49 14.13 3.01
N LEU A 133 -5.86 15.41 2.89
CA LEU A 133 -6.32 15.97 1.61
C LEU A 133 -5.24 15.84 0.53
N TYR A 134 -4.00 16.22 0.83
CA TYR A 134 -2.90 16.13 -0.12
C TYR A 134 -2.52 14.69 -0.45
N ALA A 135 -2.49 13.80 0.55
CA ALA A 135 -2.24 12.38 0.34
C ALA A 135 -3.34 11.74 -0.53
N TYR A 136 -4.61 12.09 -0.29
CA TYR A 136 -5.75 11.62 -1.05
C TYR A 136 -5.77 12.17 -2.48
N MET A 137 -5.46 13.45 -2.67
CA MET A 137 -5.28 14.00 -4.02
C MET A 137 -4.15 13.31 -4.77
N GLY A 138 -3.03 13.03 -4.09
CA GLY A 138 -1.92 12.25 -4.64
C GLY A 138 -2.37 10.84 -5.08
N ASP A 139 -3.12 10.14 -4.23
CA ASP A 139 -3.74 8.85 -4.54
C ASP A 139 -4.62 8.91 -5.79
N CYS A 140 -5.55 9.87 -5.83
CA CYS A 140 -6.48 10.09 -6.94
C CYS A 140 -5.83 10.52 -8.25
N MET A 141 -4.67 11.18 -8.19
CA MET A 141 -3.91 11.54 -9.39
C MET A 141 -3.00 10.40 -9.86
N TYR A 142 -2.54 9.55 -8.94
CA TYR A 142 -1.58 8.50 -9.23
C TYR A 142 -2.23 7.21 -9.72
N TRP A 143 -3.23 6.71 -9.00
CA TRP A 143 -3.78 5.38 -9.26
C TRP A 143 -4.61 5.27 -10.53
N PRO A 144 -5.48 6.22 -10.91
CA PRO A 144 -6.28 6.07 -12.13
C PRO A 144 -5.43 5.95 -13.40
N PRO A 145 -4.38 6.76 -13.64
CA PRO A 145 -3.47 6.56 -14.77
C PRO A 145 -2.71 5.22 -14.71
N VAL A 146 -2.22 4.84 -13.52
CA VAL A 146 -1.53 3.56 -13.32
C VAL A 146 -2.44 2.38 -13.67
N GLN A 147 -3.68 2.38 -13.16
CA GLN A 147 -4.65 1.33 -13.43
C GLN A 147 -5.11 1.31 -14.89
N PHE A 148 -5.23 2.48 -15.52
CA PHE A 148 -5.50 2.57 -16.95
C PHE A 148 -4.41 1.87 -17.76
N ILE A 149 -3.13 2.13 -17.48
CA ILE A 149 -2.02 1.45 -18.16
C ILE A 149 -2.06 -0.06 -17.89
N ASN A 150 -2.27 -0.45 -16.64
CA ASN A 150 -2.32 -1.84 -16.21
C ASN A 150 -3.39 -2.65 -16.96
N PHE A 151 -4.60 -2.11 -17.11
CA PHE A 151 -5.70 -2.83 -17.74
C PHE A 151 -5.75 -2.69 -19.26
N TYR A 152 -5.37 -1.53 -19.80
CA TYR A 152 -5.50 -1.24 -21.23
C TYR A 152 -4.27 -1.68 -22.05
N PHE A 153 -3.05 -1.37 -21.58
CA PHE A 153 -1.83 -1.61 -22.36
C PHE A 153 -1.11 -2.92 -22.01
N LEU A 154 -1.23 -3.40 -20.76
CA LEU A 154 -0.43 -4.55 -20.32
C LEU A 154 -1.16 -5.89 -20.48
N PRO A 155 -0.50 -6.89 -21.10
CA PRO A 155 -0.92 -8.29 -21.03
C PRO A 155 -1.00 -8.80 -19.59
N THR A 156 -1.95 -9.70 -19.32
CA THR A 156 -2.26 -10.19 -17.96
C THR A 156 -1.05 -10.69 -17.17
N HIS A 157 -0.08 -11.33 -17.81
CA HIS A 157 1.11 -11.88 -17.13
C HIS A 157 2.09 -10.81 -16.63
N TYR A 158 2.07 -9.59 -17.16
CA TYR A 158 2.92 -8.48 -16.70
C TYR A 158 2.26 -7.59 -15.63
N ARG A 159 0.93 -7.66 -15.51
CA ARG A 159 0.14 -6.77 -14.63
C ARG A 159 0.57 -6.80 -13.17
N VAL A 160 0.83 -8.00 -12.64
CA VAL A 160 1.21 -8.18 -11.23
C VAL A 160 2.54 -7.49 -10.94
N VAL A 161 3.54 -7.69 -11.81
CA VAL A 161 4.87 -7.08 -11.64
C VAL A 161 4.76 -5.55 -11.76
N TYR A 162 4.03 -5.06 -12.76
CA TYR A 162 3.81 -3.63 -12.95
C TYR A 162 3.15 -2.96 -11.74
N ILE A 163 2.06 -3.55 -11.23
CA ILE A 163 1.38 -3.02 -10.05
C ILE A 163 2.26 -3.07 -8.82
N ASN A 164 3.06 -4.11 -8.60
CA ASN A 164 3.98 -4.15 -7.47
C ASN A 164 5.03 -3.02 -7.53
N VAL A 165 5.55 -2.71 -8.72
CA VAL A 165 6.46 -1.56 -8.92
C VAL A 165 5.74 -0.24 -8.68
N ALA A 166 4.52 -0.08 -9.20
CA ALA A 166 3.73 1.12 -8.98
C ALA A 166 3.38 1.33 -7.49
N THR A 167 3.06 0.26 -6.76
CA THR A 167 2.85 0.28 -5.32
C THR A 167 4.11 0.70 -4.58
N MET A 168 5.29 0.24 -5.00
CA MET A 168 6.56 0.66 -4.39
C MET A 168 6.77 2.17 -4.50
N ILE A 169 6.51 2.74 -5.67
CA ILE A 169 6.59 4.20 -5.90
C ILE A 169 5.60 4.94 -4.99
N PHE A 170 4.37 4.43 -4.87
CA PHE A 170 3.37 5.03 -3.99
C PHE A 170 3.75 4.92 -2.50
N ASN A 171 4.41 3.84 -2.08
CA ASN A 171 4.90 3.68 -0.72
C ASN A 171 6.01 4.69 -0.37
N ILE A 172 6.89 5.02 -1.33
CA ILE A 172 7.88 6.10 -1.19
C ILE A 172 7.14 7.43 -0.96
N PHE A 173 6.13 7.72 -1.78
CA PHE A 173 5.29 8.91 -1.63
C PHE A 173 4.56 8.95 -0.28
N LEU A 174 3.98 7.85 0.18
CA LEU A 174 3.32 7.78 1.49
C LEU A 174 4.30 8.00 2.63
N SER A 175 5.49 7.40 2.55
CA SER A 175 6.56 7.62 3.51
C SER A 175 6.96 9.11 3.57
N PHE A 176 7.13 9.74 2.40
CA PHE A 176 7.40 11.17 2.30
C PHE A 176 6.28 11.99 2.94
N MET A 177 5.02 11.76 2.54
CA MET A 177 3.86 12.47 3.09
C MET A 177 3.75 12.31 4.61
N LYS A 178 4.12 11.15 5.14
CA LYS A 178 4.10 10.90 6.59
C LYS A 178 5.19 11.66 7.36
N HIS A 179 6.35 11.91 6.76
CA HIS A 179 7.53 12.39 7.50
C HIS A 179 8.09 13.76 7.05
N TYR A 180 7.62 14.35 5.94
CA TYR A 180 8.21 15.57 5.37
C TYR A 180 8.26 16.80 6.30
N ASP A 181 7.41 16.86 7.32
CA ASP A 181 7.31 17.97 8.27
C ASP A 181 7.85 17.65 9.67
N GLN A 182 8.43 16.46 9.86
CA GLN A 182 9.11 16.11 11.10
C GLN A 182 10.48 16.77 11.11
N LYS A 183 10.68 17.72 12.03
CA LYS A 183 12.01 18.26 12.30
C LYS A 183 12.77 17.21 13.11
N THR A 184 13.79 16.60 12.52
CA THR A 184 14.80 15.87 13.30
C THR A 184 15.50 16.86 14.21
N HIS A 185 15.27 16.70 15.52
CA HIS A 185 16.08 17.34 16.56
C HIS A 185 17.44 16.67 16.65
#